data_AF-A0A3D6BIB2-F1
#
_entry.id   AF-A0A3D6BIB2-F1
#
_cell.length_a   1.000
_cell.length_b   1.000
_cell.length_c   1.000
_cell.angle_alpha   90.00
_cell.angle_beta   90.00
_cell.angle_gamma   90.00
#
_symmetry.space_group_name_H-M   'P 1'
#
loop_
_entity.id
_entity.type
_entity.pdbx_description
1 polymer ?
#
loop_
_entity_poly.entity_id
_entity_poly.type
_entity_poly.pdbx_seq_one_letter_code
_entity_poly.pdbx_strand_id
1 'polypeptide(L)' 'MSYEEKQQPSAKTHSISMENRTKLSVTGVEDVESFDENAIIMNTSQGDLIVRGTGLHIGRISLDVG' A
#
# COMPACT_ATOMS: atom_id res chain seq x y z
N MET A 1 -15.87 8.76 33.37
CA MET A 1 -15.38 9.57 32.24
C MET A 1 -15.31 8.63 31.06
N SER A 2 -16.30 8.73 30.16
CA SER A 2 -16.44 7.86 29.01
C SER A 2 -15.52 8.37 27.92
N TYR A 3 -14.47 7.62 27.61
CA TYR A 3 -13.62 7.93 26.48
C TYR A 3 -14.40 7.58 25.21
N GLU A 4 -14.91 8.62 24.57
CA GLU A 4 -15.57 8.54 23.27
C GLU A 4 -14.49 8.15 22.25
N GLU A 5 -14.49 6.85 21.90
CA GLU A 5 -13.68 6.29 20.84
C GLU A 5 -14.15 6.95 19.54
N LYS A 6 -13.45 8.02 19.13
CA LYS A 6 -13.67 8.68 17.85
C LYS A 6 -13.53 7.63 16.76
N GLN A 7 -14.69 7.15 16.28
CA GLN A 7 -14.78 6.35 15.08
C GLN A 7 -14.17 7.19 13.96
N GLN A 8 -12.93 6.84 13.61
CA GLN A 8 -12.22 7.42 12.48
C GLN A 8 -13.06 7.13 11.23
N PRO A 9 -13.32 8.13 10.38
CA PRO A 9 -14.11 7.95 9.17
C PRO A 9 -13.48 6.82 8.39
N SER A 10 -14.27 5.79 8.05
CA SER A 10 -13.90 4.53 7.41
C SER A 10 -12.64 4.66 6.56
N ALA A 11 -11.47 4.51 7.19
CA ALA A 11 -10.21 4.56 6.50
C ALA A 11 -10.23 3.37 5.55
N LYS A 12 -10.04 3.59 4.24
CA LYS A 12 -9.87 2.49 3.28
C LYS A 12 -8.92 1.49 3.92
N THR A 13 -9.39 0.27 4.16
CA THR A 13 -8.65 -0.72 4.93
C THR A 13 -7.27 -0.89 4.30
N HIS A 14 -6.25 -0.41 4.99
CA HIS A 14 -4.87 -0.58 4.59
C HIS A 14 -4.40 -1.93 5.09
N SER A 15 -4.08 -2.83 4.17
CA SER A 15 -3.61 -4.17 4.45
C SER A 15 -2.43 -4.50 3.55
N ILE A 16 -1.43 -5.14 4.14
CA ILE A 16 -0.24 -5.61 3.44
C ILE A 16 -0.17 -7.12 3.67
N SER A 17 -0.20 -7.88 2.59
CA SER A 17 -0.02 -9.33 2.60
C SER A 17 1.19 -9.71 1.76
N MET A 18 2.11 -10.48 2.35
CA MET A 18 3.31 -10.98 1.67
C MET A 18 3.30 -12.51 1.71
N GLU A 19 3.42 -13.12 0.53
CA GLU A 19 3.53 -14.57 0.37
C GLU A 19 4.94 -14.91 -0.13
N ASN A 20 5.65 -15.74 0.64
CA ASN A 20 6.98 -16.28 0.30
C ASN A 20 8.04 -15.25 -0.13
N ARG A 21 7.84 -13.96 0.21
CA ARG A 21 8.64 -12.82 -0.29
C ARG A 21 8.71 -12.73 -1.82
N THR A 22 7.85 -13.45 -2.53
CA THR A 22 7.74 -13.45 -4.00
C THR A 22 6.53 -12.69 -4.49
N LYS A 23 5.49 -12.59 -3.66
CA LYS A 23 4.28 -11.86 -3.96
C LYS A 23 3.94 -10.91 -2.83
N LEU A 24 3.67 -9.65 -3.17
CA LEU A 24 3.23 -8.62 -2.26
C LEU A 24 1.89 -8.07 -2.76
N SER A 25 0.91 -7.98 -1.88
CA SER A 25 -0.39 -7.35 -2.14
C SER A 25 -0.61 -6.26 -1.10
N VAL A 26 -0.84 -5.03 -1.59
CA VAL A 26 -1.08 -3.86 -0.74
C VAL A 26 -2.42 -3.23 -1.12
N THR A 27 -3.25 -2.92 -0.12
CA THR A 27 -4.52 -2.21 -0.30
C THR A 27 -4.43 -0.79 0.25
N GLY A 28 -5.28 0.11 -0.24
CA GLY A 28 -5.26 1.51 0.18
C GLY A 28 -4.08 2.30 -0.39
N VAL A 29 -3.54 1.87 -1.53
CA VAL A 29 -2.59 2.65 -2.33
C VAL A 29 -3.36 3.77 -3.02
N GLU A 30 -2.92 5.00 -2.82
CA GLU A 30 -3.49 6.19 -3.44
C GLU A 30 -2.75 6.56 -4.72
N ASP A 31 -1.41 6.48 -4.69
CA ASP A 31 -0.56 6.77 -5.84
C ASP A 31 0.73 5.93 -5.84
N VAL A 32 1.35 5.77 -7.00
CA VAL A 32 2.67 5.12 -7.15
C VAL A 32 3.65 6.12 -7.73
N GLU A 33 4.55 6.62 -6.89
CA GLU A 33 5.53 7.63 -7.28
C GLU A 33 6.63 7.06 -8.18
N SER A 34 7.11 5.85 -7.88
CA SER A 34 8.21 5.23 -8.61
C SER A 34 8.15 3.72 -8.52
N PHE A 35 8.48 3.04 -9.61
CA PHE A 35 8.67 1.60 -9.61
C PHE A 35 9.85 1.24 -10.51
N ASP A 36 10.77 0.46 -9.96
CA ASP A 36 11.87 -0.14 -10.68
C ASP A 36 12.16 -1.55 -10.14
N GLU A 37 13.19 -2.20 -10.68
CA GLU A 37 13.56 -3.58 -10.31
C GLU A 37 14.14 -3.69 -8.89
N ASN A 38 14.51 -2.59 -8.27
CA ASN A 38 15.17 -2.51 -6.97
C ASN A 38 14.24 -1.97 -5.86
N ALA A 39 13.30 -1.09 -6.22
CA ALA A 39 12.40 -0.45 -5.30
C ALA A 39 11.07 -0.04 -5.94
N ILE A 40 10.01 -0.09 -5.13
CA ILE A 40 8.70 0.48 -5.44
C ILE A 40 8.35 1.47 -4.34
N ILE A 41 8.05 2.70 -4.72
CA ILE A 41 7.67 3.82 -3.85
C ILE A 41 6.23 4.17 -4.16
N MET A 42 5.39 4.15 -3.13
CA MET A 42 3.95 4.27 -3.28
C MET A 42 3.37 5.01 -2.09
N ASN A 43 2.44 5.92 -2.37
CA ASN A 43 1.71 6.67 -1.36
C ASN A 43 0.44 5.91 -1.00
N THR A 44 0.19 5.73 0.29
CA THR A 44 -0.97 5.00 0.81
C THR A 44 -1.76 5.91 1.75
N SER A 45 -3.01 5.55 2.03
CA SER A 45 -3.86 6.28 2.97
C SER A 45 -3.29 6.41 4.38
N GLN A 46 -2.24 5.64 4.70
CA GLN A 46 -1.54 5.65 5.99
C GLN A 46 -0.11 6.23 5.90
N GLY A 47 0.26 6.83 4.75
CA GLY A 47 1.58 7.40 4.48
C GLY A 47 2.36 6.66 3.39
N ASP A 48 3.64 6.98 3.25
CA ASP A 48 4.50 6.42 2.20
C ASP A 48 4.94 4.99 2.53
N LEU A 49 4.83 4.10 1.54
CA LEU A 49 5.33 2.74 1.60
C LEU A 49 6.45 2.55 0.56
N ILE A 50 7.60 2.10 1.04
CA ILE A 50 8.76 1.80 0.20
C ILE A 50 9.06 0.31 0.30
N VAL A 51 8.95 -0.39 -0.82
CA VAL A 51 9.26 -1.82 -0.95
C VAL A 51 10.58 -1.95 -1.68
N ARG A 52 11.58 -2.61 -1.08
CA ARG A 52 12.90 -2.81 -1.68
C ARG A 52 13.19 -4.29 -1.90
N GLY A 53 13.86 -4.60 -2.99
CA GLY A 53 14.16 -5.97 -3.40
C GLY A 53 15.07 -6.01 -4.62
N THR A 54 15.04 -7.13 -5.34
CA THR A 54 15.76 -7.34 -6.59
C THR A 54 14.85 -8.05 -7.56
N GLY A 55 14.80 -7.60 -8.82
CA GLY A 55 13.88 -8.16 -9.82
C GLY A 55 12.41 -7.90 -9.49
N LEU A 56 12.11 -6.78 -8.83
CA LEU A 56 10.73 -6.38 -8.55
C LEU A 56 10.02 -6.04 -9.86
N HIS A 57 8.78 -6.54 -10.00
CA HIS A 57 7.92 -6.17 -11.11
C HIS A 57 6.49 -5.95 -10.60
N ILE A 58 5.80 -4.95 -11.16
CA ILE A 58 4.38 -4.76 -10.90
C ILE A 58 3.61 -5.70 -11.83
N GLY A 59 2.97 -6.72 -11.25
CA GLY A 59 2.15 -7.66 -12.03
C GLY A 59 0.77 -7.12 -12.37
N ARG A 60 0.16 -6.40 -11.43
CA ARG A 60 -1.14 -5.76 -11.64
C ARG A 60 -1.24 -4.54 -10.75
N ILE A 61 -1.59 -3.42 -11.35
CA ILE A 61 -1.99 -2.22 -10.64
C ILE A 61 -3.47 -1.98 -10.89
N SER A 62 -4.21 -1.67 -9.84
CA SER A 62 -5.63 -1.33 -9.92
C SER A 62 -5.84 -0.10 -9.07
N LEU A 63 -5.35 1.02 -9.61
CA LEU A 63 -5.69 2.34 -9.11
C LEU A 63 -7.05 2.67 -9.74
N ASP A 64 -8.04 2.91 -8.89
CA ASP A 64 -9.38 3.35 -9.32
C ASP A 64 -9.27 4.84 -9.68
N VAL A 65 -8.60 5.12 -10.81
CA VAL A 65 -8.38 6.48 -11.30
C VAL A 65 -9.55 6.85 -12.21
N GLY A 66 -10.69 7.20 -11.60
CA GLY A 66 -11.81 7.87 -12.27
C GLY A 66 -12.67 7.00 -13.19
#